data_AF-A0A2M8B9C7-F1
#
_entry.id   AF-A0A2M8B9C7-F1
#
_cell.length_a   1.000
_cell.length_b   1.000
_cell.length_c   1.000
_cell.angle_alpha   90.00
_cell.angle_beta   90.00
_cell.angle_gamma   90.00
#
_symmetry.space_group_name_H-M   'P 1'
#
loop_
_entity.id
_entity.type
_entity.pdbx_description
1 polymer ?
#
loop_
_entity_poly.entity_id
_entity_poly.type
_entity_poly.pdbx_seq_one_letter_code
_entity_poly.pdbx_strand_id
1 'polypeptide(L)'
;QRAPDVQLVWRSDIDLELLTIAGGHDESKTAAEARRALRALIRRFEAVPPSSVEALSVPIYAARAWLKGIGNVTIADVPIETLAAKNPKADLAPRYALRWAGDETVVVDPDKLRVGDTLVIPVEYGGLNPVGVWDPSCTDPVTDLGEEAQWRARGRAVLRPSCVPDIAHVWVKRVLGVSTDQVEPFETKREEREAIKTWLDALSRDATSPEWRLEAVRHLRDVGWQWVEIGGSSAADPREVVVIGKRPKQADRDFDPEASSHTSQRSKDKPVTLREHCADVSELVRGFATRLGFPESVVGDLALAGRLHDLGKADPRFQLMLAKGDPVKAAMSGEPLAKSGIGPADKSAQDEASLRSRYPAGTRHEFMSLQLAQGDIESEASDPELVRHLISSHHGWSRPCAPPTPDPEPVEVQHPFAKGVVLTSRHSLASTGSGVAHRFATLNARYGAHGVAWLEALVRLADHRASQFPSPGGKS
;
A
#
# COMPACT_ATOMS: atom_id res chain seq x y z
N GLN A 1 -15.16 -22.00 -4.02
CA GLN A 1 -14.39 -21.14 -3.11
C GLN A 1 -12.99 -21.05 -3.70
N ARG A 2 -12.43 -19.86 -3.95
CA ARG A 2 -11.01 -19.76 -4.34
C ARG A 2 -10.16 -20.34 -3.21
N ALA A 3 -9.12 -21.09 -3.54
CA ALA A 3 -8.16 -21.51 -2.54
C ALA A 3 -7.58 -20.26 -1.84
N PRO A 4 -7.25 -20.35 -0.53
CA PRO A 4 -6.55 -19.27 0.14
C PRO A 4 -5.18 -19.07 -0.51
N ASP A 5 -4.98 -17.91 -1.12
CA ASP A 5 -3.78 -17.63 -1.91
C ASP A 5 -2.80 -16.70 -1.16
N VAL A 6 -1.54 -16.76 -1.57
CA VAL A 6 -0.49 -15.77 -1.31
C VAL A 6 -0.04 -15.15 -2.63
N GLN A 7 0.55 -13.97 -2.56
CA GLN A 7 1.11 -13.28 -3.72
C GLN A 7 2.63 -13.44 -3.73
N LEU A 8 3.21 -13.94 -4.82
CA LEU A 8 4.66 -14.09 -4.99
C LEU A 8 5.22 -12.99 -5.89
N VAL A 9 6.31 -12.35 -5.47
CA VAL A 9 7.01 -11.29 -6.22
C VAL A 9 8.50 -11.60 -6.25
N TRP A 10 9.09 -11.65 -7.45
CA TRP A 10 10.51 -11.96 -7.64
C TRP A 10 11.37 -10.71 -7.75
N ARG A 11 12.49 -10.68 -7.05
CA ARG A 11 13.39 -9.52 -6.93
C ARG A 11 14.85 -9.93 -7.07
N SER A 12 15.59 -9.27 -7.96
CA SER A 12 17.01 -9.56 -8.25
C SER A 12 17.98 -8.84 -7.31
N ASP A 13 17.47 -7.94 -6.47
CA ASP A 13 18.22 -7.20 -5.47
C ASP A 13 18.10 -7.81 -4.06
N ILE A 14 17.69 -9.07 -3.96
CA ILE A 14 17.75 -9.87 -2.74
C ILE A 14 18.22 -11.28 -3.06
N ASP A 15 18.88 -11.93 -2.12
CA ASP A 15 19.34 -13.31 -2.21
C ASP A 15 19.04 -14.08 -0.91
N LEU A 16 19.31 -15.39 -0.94
CA LEU A 16 19.08 -16.26 0.23
C LEU A 16 19.99 -15.88 1.42
N GLU A 17 21.22 -15.42 1.17
CA GLU A 17 22.15 -15.05 2.23
C GLU A 17 21.61 -13.84 3.01
N LEU A 18 21.21 -12.79 2.30
CA LEU A 18 20.63 -11.58 2.88
C LEU A 18 19.35 -11.87 3.66
N LEU A 19 18.48 -12.74 3.14
CA LEU A 19 17.27 -13.17 3.86
C LEU A 19 17.59 -13.99 5.12
N THR A 20 18.59 -14.87 5.05
CA THR A 20 19.06 -15.66 6.21
C THR A 20 19.60 -14.74 7.31
N ILE A 21 20.43 -13.77 6.95
CA ILE A 21 20.98 -12.77 7.88
C ILE A 21 19.85 -11.92 8.46
N ALA A 22 18.96 -11.37 7.63
CA ALA A 22 17.87 -10.50 8.06
C ALA A 22 16.82 -11.22 8.93
N GLY A 23 16.63 -12.52 8.71
CA GLY A 23 15.78 -13.38 9.54
C GLY A 23 16.41 -13.77 10.88
N GLY A 24 17.70 -13.48 11.09
CA GLY A 24 18.43 -13.90 12.29
C GLY A 24 18.71 -15.41 12.32
N HIS A 25 18.80 -16.03 11.14
CA HIS A 25 19.07 -17.45 10.98
C HIS A 25 20.56 -17.75 10.75
N ASP A 26 21.39 -16.73 10.54
CA ASP A 26 22.85 -16.86 10.48
C ASP A 26 23.47 -16.72 11.87
N GLU A 27 23.90 -17.84 12.45
CA GLU A 27 24.53 -17.89 13.78
C GLU A 27 25.88 -17.13 13.85
N SER A 28 26.50 -16.85 12.69
CA SER A 28 27.75 -16.08 12.62
C SER A 28 27.54 -14.56 12.78
N LYS A 29 26.29 -14.08 12.67
CA LYS A 29 25.95 -12.66 12.73
C LYS A 29 25.31 -12.29 14.05
N THR A 30 25.61 -11.09 14.50
CA THR A 30 24.97 -10.49 15.68
C THR A 30 23.53 -10.07 15.39
N ALA A 31 22.71 -9.98 16.44
CA ALA A 31 21.35 -9.44 16.32
C ALA A 31 21.31 -8.00 15.77
N ALA A 32 22.37 -7.22 15.97
CA ALA A 32 22.49 -5.87 15.41
C ALA A 32 22.66 -5.89 13.89
N GLU A 33 23.45 -6.83 13.36
CA GLU A 33 23.66 -7.04 11.93
C GLU A 33 22.38 -7.54 11.26
N ALA A 34 21.68 -8.51 11.86
CA ALA A 34 20.39 -8.98 11.36
C ALA A 34 19.35 -7.84 11.24
N ARG A 35 19.23 -7.00 12.28
CA ARG A 35 18.36 -5.82 12.25
C ARG A 35 18.77 -4.79 11.19
N ARG A 36 20.07 -4.66 10.93
CA ARG A 36 20.57 -3.76 9.89
C ARG A 36 20.24 -4.30 8.50
N ALA A 37 20.41 -5.59 8.26
CA ALA A 37 20.04 -6.25 7.01
C ALA A 37 18.53 -6.11 6.74
N LEU A 38 17.68 -6.34 7.75
CA LEU A 38 16.23 -6.16 7.62
C LEU A 38 15.86 -4.70 7.27
N ARG A 39 16.52 -3.71 7.87
CA ARG A 39 16.29 -2.29 7.52
C ARG A 39 16.72 -1.96 6.09
N ALA A 40 17.80 -2.57 5.59
CA ALA A 40 18.22 -2.38 4.20
C ALA A 40 17.17 -2.96 3.23
N LEU A 41 16.65 -4.16 3.53
CA LEU A 41 15.53 -4.74 2.78
C LEU A 41 14.30 -3.83 2.77
N ILE A 42 13.91 -3.30 3.93
CA ILE A 42 12.77 -2.36 4.01
C ILE A 42 12.99 -1.13 3.13
N ARG A 43 14.16 -0.48 3.21
CA ARG A 43 14.47 0.71 2.39
C ARG A 43 14.44 0.42 0.90
N ARG A 44 14.94 -0.75 0.48
CA ARG A 44 14.90 -1.21 -0.91
C ARG A 44 13.46 -1.31 -1.42
N PHE A 45 12.58 -1.93 -0.64
CA PHE A 45 11.17 -2.06 -1.00
C PHE A 45 10.33 -0.80 -0.74
N GLU A 46 10.78 0.15 0.07
CA GLU A 46 10.19 1.49 0.10
C GLU A 46 10.53 2.30 -1.16
N ALA A 47 11.74 2.11 -1.71
CA ALA A 47 12.16 2.75 -2.95
C ALA A 47 11.45 2.15 -4.18
N VAL A 48 11.33 0.81 -4.22
CA VAL A 48 10.65 0.03 -5.27
C VAL A 48 9.62 -0.93 -4.64
N PRO A 49 8.45 -0.43 -4.24
CA PRO A 49 7.44 -1.23 -3.54
C PRO A 49 6.85 -2.31 -4.43
N PRO A 50 6.70 -3.56 -3.92
CA PRO A 50 5.94 -4.59 -4.58
C PRO A 50 4.54 -4.11 -5.01
N SER A 51 4.07 -4.61 -6.15
CA SER A 51 2.75 -4.30 -6.68
C SER A 51 2.05 -5.55 -7.23
N SER A 52 0.73 -5.48 -7.41
CA SER A 52 -0.05 -6.58 -7.97
C SER A 52 0.28 -6.89 -9.44
N VAL A 53 0.83 -5.94 -10.20
CA VAL A 53 1.17 -6.10 -11.64
C VAL A 53 2.34 -7.06 -11.87
N GLU A 54 3.17 -7.26 -10.84
CA GLU A 54 4.32 -8.18 -10.84
C GLU A 54 4.10 -9.39 -9.92
N ALA A 55 2.92 -9.51 -9.32
CA ALA A 55 2.61 -10.54 -8.35
C ALA A 55 1.92 -11.74 -9.00
N LEU A 56 2.29 -12.94 -8.57
CA LEU A 56 1.61 -14.18 -8.94
C LEU A 56 0.81 -14.73 -7.76
N SER A 57 -0.49 -14.93 -7.97
CA SER A 57 -1.37 -15.58 -6.98
C SER A 57 -1.15 -17.09 -7.02
N VAL A 58 -0.72 -17.66 -5.88
CA VAL A 58 -0.48 -19.10 -5.73
C VAL A 58 -1.17 -19.60 -4.46
N PRO A 59 -1.80 -20.79 -4.47
CA PRO A 59 -2.37 -21.37 -3.26
C PRO A 59 -1.33 -21.49 -2.15
N ILE A 60 -1.69 -21.07 -0.93
CA ILE A 60 -0.76 -20.99 0.21
C ILE A 60 -0.06 -22.33 0.50
N TYR A 61 -0.75 -23.46 0.30
CA TYR A 61 -0.17 -24.78 0.52
C TYR A 61 0.92 -25.11 -0.51
N ALA A 62 0.78 -24.66 -1.76
CA ALA A 62 1.74 -24.89 -2.83
C ALA A 62 2.98 -24.02 -2.61
N ALA A 63 2.79 -22.74 -2.27
CA ALA A 63 3.89 -21.85 -1.91
C ALA A 63 4.66 -22.36 -0.67
N ARG A 64 3.96 -22.83 0.36
CA ARG A 64 4.58 -23.41 1.57
C ARG A 64 5.40 -24.65 1.26
N ALA A 65 4.86 -25.59 0.48
CA ALA A 65 5.57 -26.80 0.10
C ALA A 65 6.82 -26.49 -0.74
N TRP A 66 6.69 -25.56 -1.69
CA TRP A 66 7.78 -25.13 -2.56
C TRP A 66 8.93 -24.47 -1.78
N LEU A 67 8.62 -23.53 -0.87
CA LEU A 67 9.66 -22.91 -0.03
C LEU A 67 10.30 -23.90 0.96
N LYS A 68 9.62 -24.99 1.32
CA LYS A 68 10.20 -26.09 2.09
C LYS A 68 11.07 -27.05 1.25
N GLY A 69 11.21 -26.81 -0.05
CA GLY A 69 11.96 -27.69 -0.95
C GLY A 69 11.25 -29.02 -1.25
N ILE A 70 9.92 -29.08 -1.13
CA ILE A 70 9.13 -30.28 -1.42
C ILE A 70 8.71 -30.25 -2.90
N GLY A 71 9.47 -30.95 -3.74
CA GLY A 71 9.31 -30.99 -5.19
C GLY A 71 8.20 -31.93 -5.67
N ASN A 72 6.94 -31.58 -5.40
CA ASN A 72 5.73 -31.94 -6.18
C ASN A 72 4.50 -31.78 -5.31
N VAL A 73 3.85 -30.62 -5.42
CA VAL A 73 2.43 -30.52 -5.09
C VAL A 73 1.72 -30.08 -6.36
N THR A 74 1.21 -31.05 -7.11
CA THR A 74 0.28 -30.77 -8.21
C THR A 74 -0.89 -29.95 -7.67
N ILE A 75 -1.11 -28.79 -8.26
CA ILE A 75 -2.27 -27.92 -8.00
C ILE A 75 -3.50 -28.63 -8.58
N ALA A 76 -4.03 -29.59 -7.84
CA ALA A 76 -5.33 -30.20 -8.08
C ALA A 76 -6.22 -29.92 -6.87
N ASP A 77 -7.51 -29.66 -7.12
CA ASP A 77 -8.54 -29.38 -6.11
C ASP A 77 -8.76 -30.58 -5.17
N VAL A 78 -7.82 -30.85 -4.27
CA VAL A 78 -7.89 -31.93 -3.29
C VAL A 78 -7.82 -31.32 -1.88
N PRO A 79 -8.74 -31.70 -0.98
CA PRO A 79 -8.78 -31.22 0.40
C PRO A 79 -7.45 -31.40 1.16
N ILE A 80 -7.15 -30.43 2.02
CA ILE A 80 -5.93 -30.25 2.83
C ILE A 80 -5.53 -31.51 3.63
N GLU A 81 -6.49 -32.35 3.98
CA GLU A 81 -6.27 -33.50 4.87
C GLU A 81 -5.59 -34.70 4.19
N THR A 82 -5.57 -34.77 2.85
CA THR A 82 -5.03 -35.97 2.15
C THR A 82 -3.53 -35.89 1.86
N LEU A 83 -2.91 -34.71 1.90
CA LEU A 83 -1.47 -34.52 1.62
C LEU A 83 -0.58 -34.63 2.88
N ALA A 84 -1.15 -34.54 4.08
CA ALA A 84 -0.40 -34.62 5.34
C ALA A 84 0.13 -36.04 5.66
N ALA A 85 -0.26 -37.07 4.89
CA ALA A 85 0.00 -38.47 5.21
C ALA A 85 1.27 -39.07 4.57
N LYS A 86 2.02 -38.33 3.76
CA LYS A 86 3.29 -38.81 3.19
C LYS A 86 4.30 -37.68 3.25
N ASN A 87 5.18 -37.67 4.26
CA ASN A 87 6.35 -36.80 4.31
C ASN A 87 7.23 -37.07 3.08
N PRO A 88 7.21 -36.21 2.04
CA PRO A 88 8.18 -36.32 0.97
C PRO A 88 9.51 -35.82 1.55
N LYS A 89 10.62 -36.44 1.19
CA LYS A 89 11.94 -35.88 1.56
C LYS A 89 12.05 -34.51 0.88
N ALA A 90 12.51 -33.51 1.63
CA ALA A 90 12.86 -32.23 1.04
C ALA A 90 14.05 -32.43 0.11
N ASP A 91 13.92 -32.01 -1.14
CA ASP A 91 14.99 -32.11 -2.15
C ASP A 91 15.95 -30.92 -2.05
N LEU A 92 15.54 -29.85 -1.34
CA LEU A 92 16.28 -28.60 -1.17
C LEU A 92 16.23 -28.13 0.29
N ALA A 93 17.24 -27.35 0.68
CA ALA A 93 17.23 -26.66 1.98
C ALA A 93 16.03 -25.70 2.06
N PRO A 94 15.43 -25.51 3.24
CA PRO A 94 14.31 -24.59 3.42
C PRO A 94 14.72 -23.17 3.03
N ARG A 95 13.83 -22.50 2.29
CA ARG A 95 14.03 -21.15 1.76
C ARG A 95 13.17 -20.16 2.54
N TYR A 96 13.72 -18.98 2.81
CA TYR A 96 13.00 -17.88 3.45
C TYR A 96 12.37 -16.96 2.41
N ALA A 97 11.31 -16.27 2.80
CA ALA A 97 10.70 -15.20 2.02
C ALA A 97 10.57 -13.94 2.88
N LEU A 98 10.55 -12.77 2.25
CA LEU A 98 10.21 -11.53 2.94
C LEU A 98 8.71 -11.28 2.81
N ARG A 99 7.97 -11.25 3.92
CA ARG A 99 6.58 -10.80 3.89
C ARG A 99 6.57 -9.28 3.85
N TRP A 100 6.09 -8.73 2.75
CA TRP A 100 5.91 -7.29 2.59
C TRP A 100 4.63 -6.82 3.26
N ALA A 101 4.77 -5.91 4.23
CA ALA A 101 3.66 -5.32 4.97
C ALA A 101 4.02 -3.90 5.47
N GLY A 102 4.70 -3.11 4.63
CA GLY A 102 5.20 -1.79 5.02
C GLY A 102 6.13 -1.91 6.23
N ASP A 103 5.73 -1.34 7.37
CA ASP A 103 6.51 -1.35 8.61
C ASP A 103 6.53 -2.71 9.34
N GLU A 104 5.56 -3.58 9.06
CA GLU A 104 5.50 -4.94 9.63
C GLU A 104 6.24 -5.95 8.74
N THR A 105 7.04 -5.45 7.80
CA THR A 105 7.86 -6.26 6.91
C THR A 105 8.87 -7.07 7.71
N VAL A 106 8.80 -8.39 7.53
CA VAL A 106 9.63 -9.35 8.27
C VAL A 106 10.00 -10.51 7.36
N VAL A 107 11.16 -11.11 7.62
CA VAL A 107 11.50 -12.40 7.02
C VAL A 107 10.63 -13.47 7.67
N VAL A 108 9.99 -14.30 6.86
CA VAL A 108 9.07 -15.34 7.29
C VAL A 108 9.56 -16.73 6.88
N ASP A 109 9.39 -17.66 7.81
CA ASP A 109 9.52 -19.08 7.58
C ASP A 109 8.28 -19.62 6.83
N PRO A 110 8.42 -20.63 5.96
CA PRO A 110 7.28 -21.27 5.27
C PRO A 110 6.11 -21.68 6.18
N ASP A 111 6.37 -22.06 7.44
CA ASP A 111 5.31 -22.43 8.39
C ASP A 111 4.52 -21.24 8.93
N LYS A 112 5.03 -20.02 8.79
CA LYS A 112 4.41 -18.79 9.29
C LYS A 112 3.65 -17.99 8.23
N LEU A 113 3.55 -18.51 7.00
CA LEU A 113 2.79 -17.89 5.91
C LEU A 113 1.30 -17.80 6.25
N ARG A 114 0.68 -16.67 5.88
CA ARG A 114 -0.74 -16.38 6.06
C ARG A 114 -1.41 -16.07 4.72
N VAL A 115 -2.71 -16.30 4.67
CA VAL A 115 -3.53 -15.99 3.48
C VAL A 115 -3.49 -14.49 3.22
N GLY A 116 -3.26 -14.10 1.96
CA GLY A 116 -3.13 -12.71 1.55
C GLY A 116 -1.74 -12.11 1.76
N ASP A 117 -0.76 -12.86 2.28
CA ASP A 117 0.61 -12.38 2.36
C ASP A 117 1.16 -12.06 0.97
N THR A 118 1.86 -10.92 0.85
CA THR A 118 2.73 -10.62 -0.29
C THR A 118 4.16 -11.03 0.06
N LEU A 119 4.65 -12.05 -0.61
CA LEU A 119 5.95 -12.66 -0.38
C LEU A 119 6.91 -12.21 -1.47
N VAL A 120 7.95 -11.50 -1.05
CA VAL A 120 9.06 -11.09 -1.91
C VAL A 120 10.17 -12.13 -1.78
N ILE A 121 10.61 -12.66 -2.91
CA ILE A 121 11.55 -13.77 -3.01
C ILE A 121 12.65 -13.48 -4.05
N PRO A 122 13.86 -14.05 -3.89
CA PRO A 122 14.94 -13.93 -4.87
C PRO A 122 14.55 -14.49 -6.24
N VAL A 123 15.02 -13.86 -7.31
CA VAL A 123 14.81 -14.36 -8.69
C VAL A 123 15.38 -15.76 -8.91
N GLU A 124 16.45 -16.10 -8.19
CA GLU A 124 17.15 -17.38 -8.24
C GLU A 124 16.33 -18.54 -7.68
N TYR A 125 15.21 -18.27 -7.01
CA TYR A 125 14.34 -19.34 -6.53
C TYR A 125 13.65 -20.09 -7.67
N GLY A 126 13.47 -19.47 -8.84
CA GLY A 126 12.71 -20.02 -9.94
C GLY A 126 11.21 -20.07 -9.64
N GLY A 127 10.53 -21.14 -10.06
CA GLY A 127 9.10 -21.35 -9.82
C GLY A 127 8.20 -20.91 -10.98
N LEU A 128 8.77 -20.38 -12.07
CA LEU A 128 8.05 -20.01 -13.28
C LEU A 128 8.69 -20.66 -14.49
N ASN A 129 7.88 -21.30 -15.33
CA ASN A 129 8.36 -21.80 -16.61
C ASN A 129 8.59 -20.64 -17.62
N PRO A 130 9.21 -20.88 -18.78
CA PRO A 130 9.49 -19.84 -19.78
C PRO A 130 8.26 -19.09 -20.34
N VAL A 131 7.05 -19.62 -20.15
CA VAL A 131 5.80 -18.97 -20.56
C VAL A 131 5.11 -18.22 -19.41
N GLY A 132 5.73 -18.12 -18.23
CA GLY A 132 5.24 -17.35 -17.08
C GLY A 132 4.18 -18.05 -16.24
N VAL A 133 4.06 -19.38 -16.36
CA VAL A 133 3.12 -20.19 -15.56
C VAL A 133 3.86 -20.81 -14.37
N TRP A 134 3.18 -20.85 -13.23
CA TRP A 134 3.69 -21.48 -12.01
C TRP A 134 4.12 -22.93 -12.27
N ASP A 135 5.40 -23.18 -12.06
CA ASP A 135 6.01 -24.49 -12.13
C ASP A 135 7.02 -24.62 -10.99
N PRO A 136 6.65 -25.28 -9.87
CA PRO A 136 7.50 -25.37 -8.68
C PRO A 136 8.78 -26.19 -8.92
N SER A 137 8.88 -26.92 -10.04
CA SER A 137 10.07 -27.67 -10.43
C SER A 137 11.07 -26.84 -11.24
N CYS A 138 10.63 -25.71 -11.79
CA CYS A 138 11.49 -24.84 -12.58
C CYS A 138 12.47 -24.09 -11.67
N THR A 139 13.76 -24.18 -11.98
CA THR A 139 14.85 -23.53 -11.24
C THR A 139 15.48 -22.37 -11.99
N ASP A 140 15.01 -22.07 -13.20
CA ASP A 140 15.55 -20.97 -14.00
C ASP A 140 15.23 -19.62 -13.33
N PRO A 141 16.20 -18.67 -13.26
CA PRO A 141 15.97 -17.38 -12.66
C PRO A 141 14.80 -16.63 -13.31
N VAL A 142 13.93 -16.07 -12.47
CA VAL A 142 12.76 -15.30 -12.92
C VAL A 142 13.17 -13.88 -13.28
N THR A 143 12.52 -13.29 -14.29
CA THR A 143 12.74 -11.88 -14.62
C THR A 143 12.19 -10.97 -13.54
N ASP A 144 13.01 -10.06 -13.00
CA ASP A 144 12.56 -9.04 -12.04
C ASP A 144 11.77 -7.94 -12.78
N LEU A 145 10.48 -7.84 -12.48
CA LEU A 145 9.56 -6.88 -13.09
C LEU A 145 9.38 -5.58 -12.27
N GLY A 146 10.14 -5.38 -11.19
CA GLY A 146 9.91 -4.28 -10.24
C GLY A 146 9.93 -2.89 -10.84
N GLU A 147 10.94 -2.59 -11.64
CA GLU A 147 11.08 -1.29 -12.30
C GLU A 147 10.00 -1.08 -13.36
N GLU A 148 9.72 -2.12 -14.15
CA GLU A 148 8.69 -2.11 -15.17
C GLU A 148 7.31 -1.92 -14.56
N ALA A 149 7.03 -2.59 -13.44
CA ALA A 149 5.79 -2.47 -12.70
C ALA A 149 5.63 -1.05 -12.13
N GLN A 150 6.69 -0.41 -11.62
CA GLN A 150 6.61 1.00 -11.22
C GLN A 150 6.28 1.93 -12.40
N TRP A 151 6.88 1.70 -13.57
CA TRP A 151 6.61 2.50 -14.76
C TRP A 151 5.18 2.29 -15.27
N ARG A 152 4.80 1.04 -15.52
CA ARG A 152 3.50 0.69 -16.12
C ARG A 152 2.33 0.95 -15.17
N ALA A 153 2.47 0.65 -13.89
CA ALA A 153 1.37 0.77 -12.93
C ALA A 153 1.26 2.18 -12.31
N ARG A 154 2.39 2.89 -12.13
CA ARG A 154 2.42 4.13 -11.35
C ARG A 154 2.94 5.34 -12.13
N GLY A 155 3.33 5.19 -13.40
CA GLY A 155 4.00 6.23 -14.18
C GLY A 155 5.29 6.74 -13.53
N ARG A 156 5.86 5.96 -12.60
CA ARG A 156 6.98 6.39 -11.77
C ARG A 156 8.25 5.79 -12.35
N ALA A 157 9.06 6.63 -12.99
CA ALA A 157 10.37 6.21 -13.45
C ALA A 157 11.29 5.94 -12.25
N VAL A 158 11.57 4.67 -11.99
CA VAL A 158 12.50 4.20 -10.96
C VAL A 158 13.43 3.18 -11.59
N LEU A 159 14.73 3.35 -11.39
CA LEU A 159 15.75 2.44 -11.90
C LEU A 159 16.74 2.10 -10.78
N ARG A 160 17.00 0.82 -10.59
CA ARG A 160 17.99 0.23 -9.68
C ARG A 160 19.22 -0.14 -10.52
N PRO A 161 20.33 0.62 -10.42
CA PRO A 161 21.50 0.33 -11.24
C PRO A 161 22.06 -1.08 -11.02
N SER A 162 21.84 -1.70 -9.85
CA SER A 162 22.25 -3.08 -9.54
C SER A 162 21.48 -4.14 -10.34
N CYS A 163 20.32 -3.78 -10.88
CA CYS A 163 19.40 -4.71 -11.55
C CYS A 163 19.44 -4.59 -13.08
N VAL A 164 20.31 -3.76 -13.65
CA VAL A 164 20.41 -3.59 -15.11
C VAL A 164 21.54 -4.46 -15.67
N PRO A 165 21.23 -5.49 -16.46
CA PRO A 165 22.26 -6.30 -17.10
C PRO A 165 23.03 -5.46 -18.15
N ASP A 166 24.35 -5.63 -18.14
CA ASP A 166 25.25 -5.44 -19.28
C ASP A 166 25.50 -4.04 -19.86
N ILE A 167 25.34 -2.97 -19.07
CA ILE A 167 25.83 -1.63 -19.48
C ILE A 167 26.80 -1.06 -18.47
N ALA A 168 28.07 -1.17 -18.85
CA ALA A 168 29.25 -0.64 -18.19
C ALA A 168 29.55 -1.29 -16.83
N HIS A 169 29.97 -2.55 -16.90
CA HIS A 169 30.46 -3.43 -15.82
C HIS A 169 31.57 -2.81 -14.91
N VAL A 170 32.12 -1.65 -15.28
CA VAL A 170 33.11 -0.87 -14.50
C VAL A 170 32.48 0.35 -13.81
N TRP A 171 31.46 0.97 -14.41
CA TRP A 171 30.86 2.21 -13.93
C TRP A 171 29.72 1.97 -12.95
N VAL A 172 28.89 0.95 -13.22
CA VAL A 172 27.84 0.47 -12.31
C VAL A 172 28.46 0.00 -10.98
N LYS A 173 29.62 -0.70 -11.04
CA LYS A 173 30.39 -1.09 -9.84
C LYS A 173 30.93 0.09 -9.03
N ARG A 174 31.31 1.18 -9.69
CA ARG A 174 31.82 2.41 -9.05
C ARG A 174 30.72 3.22 -8.37
N VAL A 175 29.52 3.26 -8.96
CA VAL A 175 28.31 3.90 -8.39
C VAL A 175 27.69 3.07 -7.28
N LEU A 176 27.72 1.74 -7.38
CA LEU A 176 27.04 0.84 -6.44
C LEU A 176 27.94 0.22 -5.38
N GLY A 177 29.24 0.51 -5.38
CA GLY A 177 30.20 -0.07 -4.46
C GLY A 177 30.29 -1.61 -4.48
N VAL A 178 29.66 -2.30 -5.43
CA VAL A 178 29.63 -3.76 -5.52
C VAL A 178 31.03 -4.25 -5.84
N SER A 179 31.60 -4.98 -4.87
CA SER A 179 33.03 -5.25 -4.71
C SER A 179 33.82 -5.46 -6.02
N THR A 180 34.83 -4.60 -6.17
CA THR A 180 36.14 -4.93 -6.73
C THR A 180 37.14 -4.27 -5.81
N ASP A 181 38.14 -5.02 -5.33
CA ASP A 181 39.12 -4.65 -4.28
C ASP A 181 39.97 -3.38 -4.53
N GLN A 182 39.60 -2.52 -5.48
CA GLN A 182 40.39 -1.41 -6.01
C GLN A 182 39.59 -0.17 -6.43
N VAL A 183 38.28 -0.06 -6.15
CA VAL A 183 37.50 1.12 -6.57
C VAL A 183 37.30 2.08 -5.40
N GLU A 184 37.97 3.24 -5.47
CA GLU A 184 37.80 4.29 -4.48
C GLU A 184 36.38 4.87 -4.52
N PRO A 185 35.74 5.10 -3.34
CA PRO A 185 34.46 5.79 -3.25
C PRO A 185 34.52 7.19 -3.85
N PHE A 186 33.38 7.71 -4.33
CA PHE A 186 33.30 9.11 -4.75
C PHE A 186 33.56 10.07 -3.58
N GLU A 187 34.35 11.11 -3.82
CA GLU A 187 34.70 12.11 -2.81
C GLU A 187 33.58 13.15 -2.64
N THR A 188 32.76 13.36 -3.67
CA THR A 188 31.70 14.39 -3.67
C THR A 188 30.36 13.94 -4.27
N LYS A 189 29.25 14.49 -3.77
CA LYS A 189 27.90 14.33 -4.36
C LYS A 189 27.81 14.79 -5.82
N ARG A 190 28.74 15.66 -6.26
CA ARG A 190 28.81 16.14 -7.64
C ARG A 190 29.31 15.03 -8.57
N GLU A 191 30.33 14.30 -8.16
CA GLU A 191 30.84 13.14 -8.91
C GLU A 191 29.80 12.03 -9.01
N GLU A 192 29.11 11.71 -7.92
CA GLU A 192 28.00 10.75 -7.92
C GLU A 192 26.92 11.15 -8.95
N ARG A 193 26.57 12.44 -8.97
CA ARG A 193 25.56 12.97 -9.89
C ARG A 193 25.99 12.83 -11.35
N GLU A 194 27.25 13.15 -11.67
CA GLU A 194 27.77 13.00 -13.03
C GLU A 194 27.89 11.52 -13.45
N ALA A 195 28.21 10.63 -12.50
CA ALA A 195 28.25 9.20 -12.75
C ALA A 195 26.85 8.63 -13.08
N ILE A 196 25.83 8.97 -12.29
CA ILE A 196 24.43 8.56 -12.57
C ILE A 196 23.97 9.14 -13.91
N LYS A 197 24.31 10.40 -14.22
CA LYS A 197 23.97 11.02 -15.51
C LYS A 197 24.60 10.26 -16.68
N THR A 198 25.88 9.91 -16.57
CA THR A 198 26.61 9.13 -17.58
C THR A 198 25.99 7.74 -17.77
N TRP A 199 25.59 7.09 -16.68
CA TRP A 199 24.88 5.81 -16.72
C TRP A 199 23.52 5.92 -17.43
N LEU A 200 22.72 6.95 -17.12
CA LEU A 200 21.48 7.22 -17.85
C LEU A 200 21.74 7.49 -19.34
N ASP A 201 22.85 8.14 -19.70
CA ASP A 201 23.32 8.33 -21.09
C ASP A 201 23.63 7.03 -21.80
N ALA A 202 24.31 6.10 -21.12
CA ALA A 202 24.56 4.78 -21.67
C ALA A 202 23.25 4.01 -21.89
N LEU A 203 22.34 3.98 -20.91
CA LEU A 203 21.05 3.31 -21.02
C LEU A 203 20.18 3.86 -22.16
N SER A 204 20.20 5.18 -22.38
CA SER A 204 19.40 5.78 -23.46
C SER A 204 19.84 5.38 -24.87
N ARG A 205 21.06 4.84 -25.02
CA ARG A 205 21.68 4.42 -26.28
C ARG A 205 21.68 2.90 -26.46
N ASP A 206 21.18 2.18 -25.47
CA ASP A 206 21.12 0.74 -25.48
C ASP A 206 19.98 0.24 -26.37
N ALA A 207 20.33 -0.32 -27.52
CA ALA A 207 19.35 -0.93 -28.41
C ALA A 207 18.75 -2.25 -27.86
N THR A 208 19.36 -2.84 -26.83
CA THR A 208 18.89 -4.08 -26.20
C THR A 208 17.96 -3.85 -25.01
N SER A 209 17.85 -2.60 -24.54
CA SER A 209 16.95 -2.23 -23.46
C SER A 209 15.49 -2.30 -23.91
N PRO A 210 14.58 -2.81 -23.05
CA PRO A 210 13.16 -2.86 -23.35
C PRO A 210 12.60 -1.44 -23.48
N GLU A 211 11.56 -1.29 -24.30
CA GLU A 211 10.95 0.01 -24.65
C GLU A 211 10.57 0.82 -23.42
N TRP A 212 9.94 0.18 -22.42
CA TRP A 212 9.54 0.84 -21.17
C TRP A 212 10.73 1.48 -20.42
N ARG A 213 11.92 0.88 -20.48
CA ARG A 213 13.11 1.39 -19.81
C ARG A 213 13.65 2.61 -20.54
N LEU A 214 13.64 2.59 -21.87
CA LEU A 214 14.01 3.74 -22.69
C LEU A 214 13.06 4.92 -22.44
N GLU A 215 11.76 4.67 -22.32
CA GLU A 215 10.76 5.66 -21.93
C GLU A 215 11.02 6.22 -20.53
N ALA A 216 11.25 5.35 -19.54
CA ALA A 216 11.56 5.76 -18.17
C ALA A 216 12.83 6.63 -18.12
N VAL A 217 13.89 6.27 -18.84
CA VAL A 217 15.13 7.06 -18.93
C VAL A 217 14.89 8.43 -19.57
N ARG A 218 14.10 8.50 -20.66
CA ARG A 218 13.68 9.78 -21.26
C ARG A 218 12.93 10.63 -20.23
N HIS A 219 11.96 10.04 -19.54
CA HIS A 219 11.21 10.72 -18.50
C HIS A 219 12.13 11.28 -17.42
N LEU A 220 13.05 10.48 -16.86
CA LEU A 220 14.02 10.94 -15.84
C LEU A 220 14.83 12.16 -16.29
N ARG A 221 15.17 12.26 -17.58
CA ARG A 221 15.90 13.41 -18.13
C ARG A 221 15.04 14.65 -18.22
N ASP A 222 13.80 14.49 -18.64
CA ASP A 222 12.87 15.60 -18.88
C ASP A 222 12.38 16.22 -17.56
N VAL A 223 12.00 15.39 -16.60
CA VAL A 223 11.45 15.85 -15.30
C VAL A 223 12.53 16.05 -14.23
N GLY A 224 13.72 15.51 -14.49
CA GLY A 224 14.84 15.44 -13.56
C GLY A 224 14.71 14.29 -12.56
N TRP A 225 15.80 13.97 -11.89
CA TRP A 225 15.90 12.81 -11.00
C TRP A 225 16.66 13.13 -9.71
N GLN A 226 16.46 12.25 -8.73
CA GLN A 226 17.18 12.17 -7.47
C GLN A 226 17.59 10.71 -7.22
N TRP A 227 18.47 10.46 -6.25
CA TRP A 227 18.82 9.10 -5.85
C TRP A 227 18.68 8.94 -4.33
N VAL A 228 18.32 7.73 -3.91
CA VAL A 228 18.19 7.33 -2.52
C VAL A 228 19.14 6.17 -2.27
N GLU A 229 19.85 6.23 -1.16
CA GLU A 229 20.72 5.15 -0.71
C GLU A 229 19.91 4.09 0.01
N ILE A 230 19.94 2.86 -0.50
CA ILE A 230 19.18 1.70 0.00
C ILE A 230 20.08 0.67 0.69
N GLY A 231 21.41 0.79 0.57
CA GLY A 231 22.40 -0.07 1.23
C GLY A 231 23.80 0.54 1.29
N GLY A 232 24.65 0.00 2.18
CA GLY A 232 26.09 0.30 2.32
C GLY A 232 26.51 1.20 3.49
N SER A 233 27.15 0.62 4.50
CA SER A 233 27.90 1.37 5.54
C SER A 233 29.05 0.53 6.15
N SER A 234 29.59 -0.44 5.39
CA SER A 234 30.74 -1.27 5.79
C SER A 234 31.55 -1.65 4.56
N ALA A 235 32.85 -1.94 4.73
CA ALA A 235 33.73 -2.41 3.65
C ALA A 235 33.26 -3.73 3.00
N ALA A 236 32.36 -4.48 3.67
CA ALA A 236 31.75 -5.71 3.17
C ALA A 236 30.31 -5.54 2.62
N ASP A 237 29.74 -4.32 2.70
CA ASP A 237 28.36 -4.02 2.31
C ASP A 237 28.39 -2.91 1.23
N PRO A 238 28.25 -3.27 -0.05
CA PRO A 238 28.39 -2.33 -1.16
C PRO A 238 27.30 -1.25 -1.12
N ARG A 239 27.68 -0.01 -1.48
CA ARG A 239 26.79 1.14 -1.41
C ARG A 239 25.76 1.15 -2.54
N GLU A 240 24.55 0.70 -2.26
CA GLU A 240 23.49 0.62 -3.26
C GLU A 240 22.59 1.86 -3.29
N VAL A 241 22.28 2.32 -4.50
CA VAL A 241 21.41 3.48 -4.74
C VAL A 241 20.27 3.14 -5.69
N VAL A 242 19.16 3.85 -5.55
CA VAL A 242 18.02 3.80 -6.49
C VAL A 242 17.80 5.18 -7.08
N VAL A 243 17.69 5.26 -8.40
CA VAL A 243 17.42 6.50 -9.12
C VAL A 243 15.92 6.65 -9.33
N ILE A 244 15.38 7.81 -8.92
CA ILE A 244 13.94 8.06 -8.87
C ILE A 244 13.65 9.38 -9.60
N GLY A 245 12.64 9.37 -10.47
CA GLY A 245 12.14 10.56 -11.15
C GLY A 245 11.56 11.58 -10.18
N LYS A 246 11.87 12.85 -10.40
CA LYS A 246 11.19 13.97 -9.74
C LYS A 246 9.83 14.12 -10.41
N ARG A 247 8.74 14.18 -9.63
CA ARG A 247 7.41 14.38 -10.24
C ARG A 247 7.37 15.69 -11.04
N PRO A 248 6.94 15.70 -12.32
CA PRO A 248 6.58 16.94 -12.99
C PRO A 248 5.42 17.59 -12.23
N LYS A 249 5.41 18.92 -12.12
CA LYS A 249 4.38 19.69 -11.37
C LYS A 249 2.94 19.51 -11.88
N GLN A 250 2.70 18.70 -12.93
CA GLN A 250 1.48 18.74 -13.74
C GLN A 250 0.92 17.37 -14.17
N ALA A 251 1.57 16.24 -13.84
CA ALA A 251 1.08 14.89 -14.17
C ALA A 251 0.27 14.29 -13.01
N ASP A 252 -0.86 14.91 -12.71
CA ASP A 252 -1.79 14.57 -11.62
C ASP A 252 -3.04 13.85 -12.19
N ARG A 253 -2.88 12.93 -13.16
CA ARG A 253 -4.04 12.37 -13.89
C ARG A 253 -4.22 10.86 -13.91
N ASP A 254 -3.22 10.05 -13.58
CA ASP A 254 -3.35 8.60 -13.70
C ASP A 254 -3.52 7.87 -12.35
N PHE A 255 -4.38 6.87 -12.41
CA PHE A 255 -5.13 6.16 -11.37
C PHE A 255 -4.29 5.14 -10.57
N ASP A 256 -4.50 5.06 -9.26
CA ASP A 256 -3.94 4.03 -8.37
C ASP A 256 -5.01 3.55 -7.34
N PRO A 257 -5.52 2.32 -7.46
CA PRO A 257 -6.47 1.73 -6.51
C PRO A 257 -5.82 0.91 -5.37
N GLU A 258 -4.50 0.63 -5.40
CA GLU A 258 -3.83 -0.29 -4.47
C GLU A 258 -2.82 0.37 -3.50
N ALA A 259 -2.41 1.62 -3.72
CA ALA A 259 -1.50 2.33 -2.81
C ALA A 259 -2.11 2.84 -1.49
N SER A 260 -3.41 2.66 -1.28
CA SER A 260 -4.12 3.36 -0.19
C SER A 260 -4.00 2.74 1.20
N SER A 261 -3.26 1.65 1.41
CA SER A 261 -2.95 1.20 2.78
C SER A 261 -1.64 1.78 3.33
N HIS A 262 -0.62 2.10 2.51
CA HIS A 262 0.69 2.48 3.05
C HIS A 262 1.47 3.59 2.31
N THR A 263 0.96 4.18 1.22
CA THR A 263 1.74 5.22 0.50
C THR A 263 0.88 6.40 0.04
N SER A 264 0.47 7.25 0.97
CA SER A 264 -0.13 8.55 0.65
C SER A 264 0.93 9.67 0.61
N GLN A 265 1.69 9.81 -0.48
CA GLN A 265 2.70 10.88 -0.60
C GLN A 265 2.30 12.04 -1.54
N ARG A 266 2.22 13.21 -0.89
CA ARG A 266 2.48 14.59 -1.34
C ARG A 266 1.56 15.21 -2.39
N SER A 267 0.50 15.86 -1.91
CA SER A 267 0.12 17.20 -2.36
C SER A 267 0.74 18.24 -1.41
N LYS A 268 1.20 19.37 -1.93
CA LYS A 268 1.88 20.42 -1.15
C LYS A 268 0.92 21.11 -0.17
N ASP A 269 1.27 21.11 1.11
CA ASP A 269 1.08 22.12 2.18
C ASP A 269 -0.13 23.08 2.13
N LYS A 270 -1.28 22.65 1.64
CA LYS A 270 -2.56 23.29 1.97
C LYS A 270 -3.41 22.32 2.78
N PRO A 271 -3.82 22.69 4.01
CA PRO A 271 -4.83 21.94 4.73
C PRO A 271 -6.10 21.92 3.88
N VAL A 272 -6.57 20.71 3.55
CA VAL A 272 -7.88 20.50 2.91
C VAL A 272 -8.90 20.33 4.01
N THR A 273 -9.96 21.15 3.99
CA THR A 273 -10.98 21.07 5.02
C THR A 273 -11.83 19.82 4.83
N LEU A 274 -12.43 19.33 5.91
CA LEU A 274 -13.34 18.20 5.87
C LEU A 274 -14.53 18.46 4.92
N ARG A 275 -14.99 19.72 4.88
CA ARG A 275 -16.09 20.15 4.00
C ARG A 275 -15.71 20.05 2.54
N GLU A 276 -14.55 20.56 2.16
CA GLU A 276 -14.03 20.50 0.78
C GLU A 276 -13.85 19.06 0.33
N HIS A 277 -13.20 18.24 1.15
CA HIS A 277 -12.97 16.82 0.85
C HIS A 277 -14.28 16.06 0.63
N CYS A 278 -15.23 16.16 1.56
CA CYS A 278 -16.53 15.50 1.42
C CYS A 278 -17.32 15.97 0.17
N ALA A 279 -17.22 17.26 -0.19
CA ALA A 279 -17.84 17.78 -1.40
C ALA A 279 -17.19 17.22 -2.68
N ASP A 280 -15.85 17.19 -2.73
CA ASP A 280 -15.09 16.62 -3.84
C ASP A 280 -15.41 15.13 -4.05
N VAL A 281 -15.49 14.35 -2.96
CA VAL A 281 -15.88 12.93 -3.04
C VAL A 281 -17.30 12.78 -3.58
N SER A 282 -18.26 13.54 -3.06
CA SER A 282 -19.65 13.53 -3.52
C SER A 282 -19.77 13.81 -5.03
N GLU A 283 -19.08 14.84 -5.52
CA GLU A 283 -19.04 15.21 -6.96
C GLU A 283 -18.40 14.12 -7.82
N LEU A 284 -17.28 13.54 -7.38
CA LEU A 284 -16.59 12.47 -8.10
C LEU A 284 -17.46 11.20 -8.20
N VAL A 285 -18.06 10.79 -7.09
CA VAL A 285 -18.98 9.64 -7.06
C VAL A 285 -20.16 9.86 -8.01
N ARG A 286 -20.78 11.05 -7.95
CA ARG A 286 -21.86 11.44 -8.87
C ARG A 286 -21.41 11.30 -10.32
N GLY A 287 -20.26 11.86 -10.66
CA GLY A 287 -19.69 11.78 -12.00
C GLY A 287 -19.43 10.35 -12.46
N PHE A 288 -18.90 9.48 -11.59
CA PHE A 288 -18.70 8.06 -11.91
C PHE A 288 -20.03 7.36 -12.16
N ALA A 289 -20.99 7.48 -11.25
CA ALA A 289 -22.27 6.80 -11.31
C ALA A 289 -23.10 7.23 -12.53
N THR A 290 -23.14 8.54 -12.84
CA THR A 290 -23.85 9.05 -14.03
C THR A 290 -23.25 8.50 -15.33
N ARG A 291 -21.91 8.48 -15.46
CA ARG A 291 -21.25 7.95 -16.68
C ARG A 291 -21.45 6.45 -16.86
N LEU A 292 -21.62 5.72 -15.77
CA LEU A 292 -21.93 4.28 -15.78
C LEU A 292 -23.43 4.00 -16.02
N GLY A 293 -24.27 5.03 -16.13
CA GLY A 293 -25.68 4.91 -16.46
C GLY A 293 -26.57 4.48 -15.29
N PHE A 294 -26.17 4.71 -14.05
CA PHE A 294 -27.03 4.43 -12.89
C PHE A 294 -28.27 5.36 -12.86
N PRO A 295 -29.42 4.89 -12.33
CA PRO A 295 -30.59 5.74 -12.10
C PRO A 295 -30.28 6.91 -11.17
N GLU A 296 -30.94 8.05 -11.36
CA GLU A 296 -30.68 9.28 -10.58
C GLU A 296 -30.84 9.09 -9.07
N SER A 297 -31.75 8.21 -8.63
CA SER A 297 -31.89 7.88 -7.20
C SER A 297 -30.63 7.22 -6.63
N VAL A 298 -30.04 6.26 -7.36
CA VAL A 298 -28.81 5.57 -6.95
C VAL A 298 -27.61 6.52 -7.03
N VAL A 299 -27.56 7.37 -8.05
CA VAL A 299 -26.54 8.44 -8.15
C VAL A 299 -26.62 9.37 -6.93
N GLY A 300 -27.84 9.76 -6.54
CA GLY A 300 -28.11 10.57 -5.36
C GLY A 300 -27.61 9.90 -4.07
N ASP A 301 -27.96 8.63 -3.86
CA ASP A 301 -27.55 7.87 -2.67
C ASP A 301 -26.03 7.69 -2.58
N LEU A 302 -25.38 7.39 -3.71
CA LEU A 302 -23.92 7.25 -3.78
C LEU A 302 -23.21 8.57 -3.46
N ALA A 303 -23.68 9.69 -4.04
CA ALA A 303 -23.15 11.01 -3.75
C ALA A 303 -23.37 11.42 -2.29
N LEU A 304 -24.54 11.11 -1.73
CA LEU A 304 -24.88 11.34 -0.33
C LEU A 304 -23.91 10.57 0.59
N ALA A 305 -23.66 9.29 0.30
CA ALA A 305 -22.66 8.51 1.04
C ALA A 305 -21.27 9.15 0.97
N GLY A 306 -20.83 9.58 -0.22
CA GLY A 306 -19.56 10.29 -0.40
C GLY A 306 -19.45 11.57 0.43
N ARG A 307 -20.54 12.34 0.54
CA ARG A 307 -20.59 13.57 1.35
C ARG A 307 -20.51 13.32 2.86
N LEU A 308 -21.02 12.17 3.32
CA LEU A 308 -21.19 11.86 4.74
C LEU A 308 -20.17 10.84 5.29
N HIS A 309 -19.37 10.20 4.43
CA HIS A 309 -18.53 9.07 4.83
C HIS A 309 -17.51 9.40 5.92
N ASP A 310 -17.07 10.66 5.98
CA ASP A 310 -15.91 11.11 6.73
C ASP A 310 -16.25 12.02 7.93
N LEU A 311 -17.54 12.23 8.23
CA LEU A 311 -18.00 13.12 9.30
C LEU A 311 -17.38 12.80 10.67
N GLY A 312 -17.11 11.53 10.94
CA GLY A 312 -16.51 11.03 12.16
C GLY A 312 -15.07 11.49 12.37
N LYS A 313 -14.40 12.02 11.34
CA LYS A 313 -13.12 12.74 11.51
C LYS A 313 -13.27 14.00 12.36
N ALA A 314 -14.50 14.50 12.56
CA ALA A 314 -14.79 15.60 13.49
C ALA A 314 -14.63 15.22 14.98
N ASP A 315 -14.35 13.96 15.32
CA ASP A 315 -13.96 13.59 16.69
C ASP A 315 -12.78 14.47 17.15
N PRO A 316 -12.90 15.19 18.29
CA PRO A 316 -11.86 16.09 18.76
C PRO A 316 -10.48 15.42 18.91
N ARG A 317 -10.47 14.13 19.28
CA ARG A 317 -9.25 13.32 19.40
C ARG A 317 -8.67 13.04 18.02
N PHE A 318 -9.51 12.72 17.03
CA PHE A 318 -9.07 12.54 15.65
C PHE A 318 -8.50 13.83 15.06
N GLN A 319 -9.14 14.98 15.30
CA GLN A 319 -8.60 16.28 14.88
C GLN A 319 -7.27 16.62 15.57
N LEU A 320 -7.12 16.31 16.87
CA LEU A 320 -5.86 16.45 17.58
C LEU A 320 -4.76 15.57 16.99
N MET A 321 -5.08 14.33 16.60
CA MET A 321 -4.17 13.45 15.87
C MET A 321 -3.74 14.07 14.54
N LEU A 322 -4.67 14.65 13.78
CA LEU A 322 -4.33 15.36 12.53
C LEU A 322 -3.47 16.62 12.75
N ALA A 323 -3.63 17.27 13.91
CA ALA A 323 -2.85 18.41 14.35
C ALA A 323 -1.47 18.05 14.94
N LYS A 324 -1.03 16.79 14.82
CA LYS A 324 0.23 16.27 15.39
C LYS A 324 0.26 16.26 16.93
N GLY A 325 -0.89 16.14 17.58
CA GLY A 325 -0.99 16.18 19.04
C GLY A 325 -0.77 17.56 19.65
N ASP A 326 -0.91 18.64 18.86
CA ASP A 326 -0.84 20.03 19.30
C ASP A 326 -2.26 20.60 19.51
N PRO A 327 -2.70 20.82 20.77
CA PRO A 327 -4.03 21.33 21.07
C PRO A 327 -4.25 22.78 20.58
N VAL A 328 -3.20 23.60 20.56
CA VAL A 328 -3.29 25.00 20.10
C VAL A 328 -3.52 25.00 18.59
N LYS A 329 -2.77 24.17 17.85
CA LYS A 329 -2.96 24.02 16.41
C LYS A 329 -4.34 23.45 16.06
N ALA A 330 -4.82 22.48 16.81
CA ALA A 330 -6.16 21.92 16.64
C ALA A 330 -7.26 22.98 16.88
N ALA A 331 -7.14 23.78 17.95
CA ALA A 331 -8.10 24.83 18.29
C ALA A 331 -8.05 26.03 17.32
N MET A 332 -6.88 26.32 16.74
CA MET A 332 -6.71 27.40 15.76
C MET A 332 -7.18 27.04 14.34
N SER A 333 -7.43 25.75 14.06
CA SER A 333 -8.04 25.31 12.81
C SER A 333 -9.53 25.63 12.85
N GLY A 334 -9.93 26.80 12.35
CA GLY A 334 -11.33 27.27 12.37
C GLY A 334 -12.33 26.32 11.69
N GLU A 335 -11.85 25.35 10.89
CA GLU A 335 -12.64 24.25 10.35
C GLU A 335 -11.95 22.89 10.58
N PRO A 336 -12.71 21.79 10.75
CA PRO A 336 -12.16 20.44 10.82
C PRO A 336 -11.38 20.07 9.56
N LEU A 337 -10.25 19.41 9.73
CA LEU A 337 -9.38 18.96 8.65
C LEU A 337 -9.74 17.55 8.20
N ALA A 338 -9.62 17.29 6.89
CA ALA A 338 -9.75 15.93 6.33
C ALA A 338 -8.47 15.11 6.50
N LYS A 339 -7.31 15.78 6.56
CA LYS A 339 -5.98 15.16 6.52
C LYS A 339 -4.93 15.97 7.28
N SER A 340 -3.92 15.28 7.80
CA SER A 340 -2.77 15.91 8.44
C SER A 340 -1.73 16.31 7.41
N GLY A 341 -0.96 17.35 7.69
CA GLY A 341 0.27 17.67 6.94
C GLY A 341 1.46 16.76 7.32
N ILE A 342 1.24 15.64 8.02
CA ILE A 342 2.30 14.67 8.34
C ILE A 342 2.41 13.70 7.17
N GLY A 343 3.59 13.64 6.55
CA GLY A 343 3.85 12.63 5.53
C GLY A 343 3.91 11.23 6.16
N PRO A 344 3.52 10.16 5.45
CA PRO A 344 3.58 8.77 5.94
C PRO A 344 4.98 8.28 6.29
N ALA A 345 6.03 9.05 6.02
CA ALA A 345 7.43 8.69 6.29
C ALA A 345 7.93 9.12 7.69
N ASP A 346 7.13 9.85 8.48
CA ASP A 346 7.51 10.33 9.82
C ASP A 346 6.73 9.58 10.90
N LYS A 347 7.04 8.29 11.03
CA LYS A 347 6.36 7.36 11.94
C LYS A 347 6.46 7.79 13.41
N SER A 348 7.63 8.31 13.82
CA SER A 348 7.82 8.82 15.18
C SER A 348 6.83 9.96 15.47
N ALA A 349 6.60 10.88 14.52
CA ALA A 349 5.63 11.95 14.69
C ALA A 349 4.17 11.44 14.66
N GLN A 350 3.88 10.37 13.93
CA GLN A 350 2.54 9.74 13.91
C GLN A 350 2.24 9.01 15.22
N ASP A 351 3.18 8.21 15.72
CA ASP A 351 3.05 7.49 16.99
C ASP A 351 2.89 8.48 18.14
N GLU A 352 3.69 9.55 18.15
CA GLU A 352 3.58 10.62 19.13
C GLU A 352 2.24 11.38 19.03
N ALA A 353 1.78 11.68 17.82
CA ALA A 353 0.46 12.31 17.61
C ALA A 353 -0.68 11.39 18.08
N SER A 354 -0.61 10.09 17.80
CA SER A 354 -1.59 9.11 18.23
C SER A 354 -1.63 9.00 19.75
N LEU A 355 -0.48 8.88 20.40
CA LEU A 355 -0.37 8.84 21.87
C LEU A 355 -0.93 10.10 22.52
N ARG A 356 -0.61 11.28 21.98
CA ARG A 356 -1.11 12.57 22.49
C ARG A 356 -2.59 12.78 22.25
N SER A 357 -3.13 12.24 21.15
CA SER A 357 -4.53 12.40 20.77
C SER A 357 -5.52 11.68 21.69
N ARG A 358 -5.07 10.61 22.37
CA ARG A 358 -5.92 9.67 23.12
C ARG A 358 -7.06 9.06 22.27
N TYR A 359 -6.96 9.08 20.94
CA TYR A 359 -7.91 8.38 20.08
C TYR A 359 -7.76 6.87 20.30
N PRO A 360 -8.82 6.12 20.67
CA PRO A 360 -8.65 4.74 21.10
C PRO A 360 -8.12 3.85 19.97
N ALA A 361 -7.15 2.99 20.28
CA ALA A 361 -6.53 2.12 19.30
C ALA A 361 -7.57 1.22 18.60
N GLY A 362 -7.50 1.17 17.25
CA GLY A 362 -8.46 0.43 16.44
C GLY A 362 -9.81 1.12 16.23
N THR A 363 -9.98 2.37 16.70
CA THR A 363 -11.22 3.14 16.43
C THR A 363 -11.23 3.57 14.97
N ARG A 364 -12.42 3.60 14.42
CA ARG A 364 -12.70 3.72 12.99
C ARG A 364 -13.68 4.88 12.79
N HIS A 365 -13.26 5.91 12.08
CA HIS A 365 -14.05 7.14 11.94
C HIS A 365 -15.34 6.91 11.14
N GLU A 366 -15.39 5.90 10.26
CA GLU A 366 -16.58 5.49 9.51
C GLU A 366 -17.80 5.20 10.39
N PHE A 367 -17.58 4.68 11.61
CA PHE A 367 -18.68 4.34 12.52
C PHE A 367 -19.24 5.55 13.23
N MET A 368 -18.38 6.50 13.62
CA MET A 368 -18.84 7.78 14.12
C MET A 368 -19.52 8.58 12.99
N SER A 369 -19.02 8.46 11.76
CA SER A 369 -19.64 9.09 10.58
C SER A 369 -21.06 8.58 10.37
N LEU A 370 -21.27 7.25 10.44
CA LEU A 370 -22.59 6.65 10.38
C LEU A 370 -23.51 7.18 11.49
N GLN A 371 -23.01 7.31 12.71
CA GLN A 371 -23.79 7.80 13.85
C GLN A 371 -24.23 9.26 13.66
N LEU A 372 -23.33 10.12 13.16
CA LEU A 372 -23.59 11.53 12.88
C LEU A 372 -24.54 11.72 11.69
N ALA A 373 -24.48 10.81 10.70
CA ALA A 373 -25.21 10.89 9.42
C ALA A 373 -26.65 10.37 9.44
N GLN A 374 -27.15 9.80 10.55
CA GLN A 374 -28.61 9.69 10.73
C GLN A 374 -29.19 11.13 10.61
N GLY A 375 -30.46 11.42 10.53
CA GLY A 375 -30.94 12.77 10.17
C GLY A 375 -30.70 13.05 8.68
N ASP A 376 -29.46 13.30 8.23
CA ASP A 376 -29.14 13.53 6.81
C ASP A 376 -29.64 12.37 5.95
N ILE A 377 -29.32 11.13 6.34
CA ILE A 377 -29.74 9.93 5.61
C ILE A 377 -31.25 9.80 5.57
N GLU A 378 -31.96 10.00 6.69
CA GLU A 378 -33.42 9.87 6.69
C GLU A 378 -34.11 10.98 5.90
N SER A 379 -33.49 12.15 5.76
CA SER A 379 -34.05 13.26 5.00
C SER A 379 -33.80 13.20 3.50
N GLU A 380 -32.64 12.69 3.06
CA GLU A 380 -32.17 12.82 1.67
C GLU A 380 -32.05 11.50 0.91
N ALA A 381 -31.88 10.37 1.60
CA ALA A 381 -31.61 9.10 0.93
C ALA A 381 -32.87 8.50 0.29
N SER A 382 -32.75 8.05 -0.96
CA SER A 382 -33.76 7.21 -1.62
C SER A 382 -33.70 5.77 -1.08
N ASP A 383 -32.50 5.24 -0.85
CA ASP A 383 -32.25 3.99 -0.12
C ASP A 383 -31.39 4.24 1.13
N PRO A 384 -32.01 4.54 2.28
CA PRO A 384 -31.31 4.78 3.53
C PRO A 384 -30.37 3.64 3.95
N GLU A 385 -30.74 2.39 3.67
CA GLU A 385 -29.94 1.23 4.05
C GLU A 385 -28.65 1.14 3.23
N LEU A 386 -28.72 1.47 1.94
CA LEU A 386 -27.56 1.54 1.07
C LEU A 386 -26.58 2.63 1.54
N VAL A 387 -27.08 3.84 1.83
CA VAL A 387 -26.22 4.95 2.26
C VAL A 387 -25.52 4.65 3.59
N ARG A 388 -26.25 4.09 4.57
CA ARG A 388 -25.67 3.65 5.85
C ARG A 388 -24.58 2.60 5.66
N HIS A 389 -24.78 1.66 4.74
CA HIS A 389 -23.79 0.63 4.44
C HIS A 389 -22.54 1.21 3.78
N LEU A 390 -22.70 2.06 2.77
CA LEU A 390 -21.58 2.68 2.06
C LEU A 390 -20.71 3.53 3.00
N ILE A 391 -21.33 4.28 3.92
CA ILE A 391 -20.59 5.04 4.95
C ILE A 391 -19.81 4.09 5.87
N SER A 392 -20.45 3.05 6.40
CA SER A 392 -19.81 2.17 7.41
C SER A 392 -18.87 1.11 6.83
N SER A 393 -18.87 0.90 5.52
CA SER A 393 -18.02 -0.06 4.81
C SER A 393 -16.90 0.58 3.98
N HIS A 394 -16.74 1.91 4.02
CA HIS A 394 -15.80 2.59 3.13
C HIS A 394 -14.34 2.13 3.32
N HIS A 395 -13.94 1.70 4.52
CA HIS A 395 -12.63 1.04 4.73
C HIS A 395 -12.66 -0.49 4.72
N GLY A 396 -13.78 -1.09 4.35
CA GLY A 396 -13.93 -2.54 4.19
C GLY A 396 -14.44 -3.32 5.41
N TRP A 397 -14.86 -2.63 6.46
CA TRP A 397 -15.59 -3.24 7.59
C TRP A 397 -17.10 -3.33 7.28
N SER A 398 -17.90 -3.80 8.24
CA SER A 398 -19.37 -3.93 8.11
C SER A 398 -19.82 -4.99 7.08
N ARG A 399 -18.95 -5.98 6.82
CA ARG A 399 -19.17 -7.09 5.87
C ARG A 399 -18.97 -8.47 6.53
N PRO A 400 -19.84 -8.91 7.46
CA PRO A 400 -21.07 -8.24 7.92
C PRO A 400 -20.91 -7.46 9.23
N CYS A 401 -19.75 -7.48 9.89
CA CYS A 401 -19.61 -6.98 11.25
C CYS A 401 -18.73 -5.72 11.34
N ALA A 402 -19.11 -4.82 12.25
CA ALA A 402 -18.22 -3.77 12.75
C ALA A 402 -17.31 -4.36 13.85
N PRO A 403 -16.00 -4.04 13.86
CA PRO A 403 -15.09 -4.52 14.89
C PRO A 403 -15.45 -3.92 16.26
N PRO A 404 -15.37 -4.71 17.35
CA PRO A 404 -15.55 -4.20 18.70
C PRO A 404 -14.31 -3.41 19.12
N THR A 405 -14.43 -2.08 19.13
CA THR A 405 -13.39 -1.20 19.66
C THR A 405 -13.87 -0.54 20.96
N PRO A 406 -13.28 -0.87 22.11
CA PRO A 406 -13.60 -0.21 23.37
C PRO A 406 -13.21 1.28 23.33
N ASP A 407 -14.16 2.15 23.69
CA ASP A 407 -13.89 3.57 23.99
C ASP A 407 -14.03 3.78 25.51
N PRO A 408 -12.92 3.75 26.27
CA PRO A 408 -12.96 3.85 27.73
C PRO A 408 -13.34 5.26 28.21
N GLU A 409 -13.08 6.29 27.40
CA GLU A 409 -13.36 7.70 27.71
C GLU A 409 -14.15 8.31 26.53
N PRO A 410 -15.45 8.00 26.39
CA PRO A 410 -16.25 8.56 25.30
C PRO A 410 -16.36 10.08 25.39
N VAL A 411 -16.36 10.72 24.24
CA VAL A 411 -16.45 12.18 24.11
C VAL A 411 -17.68 12.58 23.33
N GLU A 412 -18.04 13.86 23.43
CA GLU A 412 -19.02 14.47 22.54
C GLU A 412 -18.35 14.81 21.21
N VAL A 413 -19.02 14.46 20.12
CA VAL A 413 -18.60 14.74 18.75
C VAL A 413 -19.72 15.51 18.07
N GLN A 414 -19.37 16.67 17.54
CA GLN A 414 -20.31 17.55 16.86
C GLN A 414 -20.37 17.24 15.36
N HIS A 415 -21.57 17.28 14.78
CA HIS A 415 -21.72 17.20 13.33
C HIS A 415 -21.03 18.40 12.66
N PRO A 416 -20.04 18.18 11.76
CA PRO A 416 -19.21 19.26 11.24
C PRO A 416 -19.97 20.23 10.32
N PHE A 417 -21.13 19.81 9.79
CA PHE A 417 -21.90 20.61 8.83
C PHE A 417 -23.28 21.06 9.33
N ALA A 418 -23.74 20.55 10.47
CA ALA A 418 -25.10 20.78 10.98
C ALA A 418 -25.02 21.33 12.41
N LYS A 419 -25.78 22.40 12.69
CA LYS A 419 -25.78 23.03 14.01
C LYS A 419 -26.66 22.25 14.98
N GLY A 420 -26.17 22.07 16.21
CA GLY A 420 -26.95 21.48 17.31
C GLY A 420 -26.99 19.95 17.33
N VAL A 421 -26.38 19.26 16.37
CA VAL A 421 -26.24 17.80 16.40
C VAL A 421 -24.92 17.45 17.10
N VAL A 422 -25.05 16.94 18.33
CA VAL A 422 -23.92 16.48 19.16
C VAL A 422 -24.25 15.09 19.65
N LEU A 423 -23.37 14.13 19.38
CA LEU A 423 -23.55 12.72 19.74
C LEU A 423 -22.32 12.21 20.48
N THR A 424 -22.49 11.15 21.27
CA THR A 424 -21.37 10.49 21.94
C THR A 424 -20.59 9.60 20.96
N SER A 425 -19.26 9.51 21.13
CA SER A 425 -18.41 8.54 20.42
C SER A 425 -18.75 7.07 20.71
N ARG A 426 -19.58 6.80 21.73
CA ARG A 426 -20.08 5.45 22.05
C ARG A 426 -21.26 5.05 21.14
N HIS A 427 -20.96 4.61 19.92
CA HIS A 427 -21.98 4.28 18.90
C HIS A 427 -22.58 2.85 18.97
N SER A 428 -22.00 1.92 19.75
CA SER A 428 -22.52 0.54 19.94
C SER A 428 -22.73 -0.31 18.67
N LEU A 429 -22.14 0.08 17.53
CA LEU A 429 -22.33 -0.59 16.23
C LEU A 429 -21.75 -2.02 16.17
N ALA A 430 -20.83 -2.37 17.07
CA ALA A 430 -20.30 -3.73 17.21
C ALA A 430 -21.24 -4.68 17.98
N SER A 431 -22.33 -4.18 18.57
CA SER A 431 -23.30 -5.02 19.27
C SER A 431 -24.07 -5.92 18.30
N THR A 432 -24.47 -7.11 18.75
CA THR A 432 -25.20 -8.10 17.94
C THR A 432 -26.55 -7.57 17.42
N GLY A 433 -27.14 -6.59 18.11
CA GLY A 433 -28.40 -5.95 17.73
C GLY A 433 -28.26 -4.66 16.92
N SER A 434 -27.06 -4.26 16.50
CA SER A 434 -26.82 -2.97 15.81
C SER A 434 -27.44 -2.88 14.42
N GLY A 435 -27.91 -4.00 13.86
CA GLY A 435 -28.48 -4.08 12.53
C GLY A 435 -27.46 -4.07 11.39
N VAL A 436 -26.15 -3.91 11.66
CA VAL A 436 -25.10 -3.88 10.61
C VAL A 436 -25.09 -5.18 9.80
N ALA A 437 -25.09 -6.33 10.46
CA ALA A 437 -25.08 -7.62 9.78
C ALA A 437 -26.38 -7.87 8.98
N HIS A 438 -27.53 -7.45 9.52
CA HIS A 438 -28.80 -7.54 8.84
C HIS A 438 -28.84 -6.65 7.59
N ARG A 439 -28.37 -5.39 7.70
CA ARG A 439 -28.22 -4.45 6.58
C ARG A 439 -27.38 -5.04 5.46
N PHE A 440 -26.22 -5.63 5.79
CA PHE A 440 -25.37 -6.27 4.78
C PHE A 440 -26.11 -7.42 4.07
N ALA A 441 -26.80 -8.30 4.81
CA ALA A 441 -27.58 -9.39 4.22
C ALA A 441 -28.70 -8.87 3.30
N THR A 442 -29.45 -7.85 3.75
CA THR A 442 -30.54 -7.22 2.99
C THR A 442 -30.03 -6.58 1.69
N LEU A 443 -28.90 -5.88 1.74
CA LEU A 443 -28.32 -5.27 0.53
C LEU A 443 -27.78 -6.31 -0.43
N ASN A 444 -27.18 -7.40 0.06
CA ASN A 444 -26.77 -8.52 -0.79
C ASN A 444 -27.97 -9.19 -1.47
N ALA A 445 -29.10 -9.31 -0.78
CA ALA A 445 -30.33 -9.84 -1.38
C ALA A 445 -30.91 -8.88 -2.44
N ARG A 446 -30.81 -7.56 -2.23
CA ARG A 446 -31.36 -6.54 -3.12
C ARG A 446 -30.50 -6.26 -4.36
N TYR A 447 -29.19 -6.09 -4.16
CA TYR A 447 -28.25 -5.66 -5.19
C TYR A 447 -27.32 -6.79 -5.67
N GLY A 448 -27.33 -7.94 -5.01
CA GLY A 448 -26.37 -9.02 -5.25
C GLY A 448 -24.98 -8.72 -4.67
N ALA A 449 -24.21 -9.76 -4.38
CA ALA A 449 -22.88 -9.62 -3.79
C ALA A 449 -21.91 -8.78 -4.65
N HIS A 450 -21.98 -8.94 -5.98
CA HIS A 450 -21.19 -8.14 -6.90
C HIS A 450 -21.70 -6.70 -7.03
N GLY A 451 -23.02 -6.48 -6.91
CA GLY A 451 -23.60 -5.14 -6.97
C GLY A 451 -23.20 -4.31 -5.75
N VAL A 452 -23.31 -4.86 -4.55
CA VAL A 452 -22.85 -4.17 -3.32
C VAL A 452 -21.36 -3.85 -3.39
N ALA A 453 -20.53 -4.82 -3.77
CA ALA A 453 -19.08 -4.60 -3.91
C ALA A 453 -18.74 -3.53 -4.96
N TRP A 454 -19.50 -3.45 -6.06
CA TRP A 454 -19.28 -2.45 -7.09
C TRP A 454 -19.64 -1.04 -6.59
N LEU A 455 -20.77 -0.89 -5.89
CA LEU A 455 -21.19 0.38 -5.29
C LEU A 455 -20.19 0.86 -4.22
N GLU A 456 -19.69 -0.05 -3.37
CA GLU A 456 -18.59 0.22 -2.43
C GLU A 456 -17.34 0.73 -3.16
N ALA A 457 -16.96 0.08 -4.26
CA ALA A 457 -15.75 0.44 -5.02
C ALA A 457 -15.84 1.85 -5.62
N LEU A 458 -17.02 2.30 -6.07
CA LEU A 458 -17.21 3.64 -6.61
C LEU A 458 -16.94 4.73 -5.56
N VAL A 459 -17.50 4.57 -4.35
CA VAL A 459 -17.31 5.51 -3.25
C VAL A 459 -15.85 5.53 -2.79
N ARG A 460 -15.25 4.35 -2.61
CA ARG A 460 -13.84 4.21 -2.21
C ARG A 460 -12.89 4.83 -3.22
N LEU A 461 -13.15 4.62 -4.51
CA LEU A 461 -12.33 5.19 -5.56
C LEU A 461 -12.42 6.71 -5.58
N ALA A 462 -13.61 7.28 -5.36
CA ALA A 462 -13.79 8.72 -5.30
C ALA A 462 -13.07 9.34 -4.10
N ASP A 463 -13.14 8.72 -2.92
CA ASP A 463 -12.38 9.15 -1.74
C ASP A 463 -10.86 9.15 -1.99
N HIS A 464 -10.35 8.08 -2.60
CA HIS A 464 -8.95 8.00 -3.00
C HIS A 464 -8.57 9.12 -3.99
N ARG A 465 -9.41 9.38 -4.99
CA ARG A 465 -9.18 10.42 -6.01
C ARG A 465 -9.21 11.83 -5.41
N ALA A 466 -10.19 12.14 -4.55
CA ALA A 466 -10.27 13.42 -3.86
C ALA A 466 -9.06 13.65 -2.94
N SER A 467 -8.64 12.60 -2.23
CA SER A 467 -7.45 12.62 -1.38
C SER A 467 -6.13 12.86 -2.15
N GLN A 468 -6.08 12.52 -3.44
CA GLN A 468 -4.93 12.72 -4.32
C GLN A 468 -4.93 14.12 -4.96
N PHE A 469 -6.10 14.57 -5.44
CA PHE A 469 -6.26 15.83 -6.18
C PHE A 469 -7.36 16.69 -5.56
N PRO A 470 -7.10 17.32 -4.39
CA PRO A 470 -8.08 18.24 -3.81
C PRO A 470 -8.31 19.40 -4.78
N SER A 471 -9.59 19.75 -4.99
CA SER A 471 -9.94 20.90 -5.83
C SER A 471 -9.18 22.13 -5.32
N PRO A 472 -8.58 22.97 -6.20
CA PRO A 472 -7.95 24.21 -5.76
C PRO A 472 -9.04 25.08 -5.14
N GLY A 473 -9.04 25.16 -3.80
CA GLY A 473 -10.05 25.86 -3.01
C GLY A 473 -10.46 27.17 -3.66
N GLY A 474 -11.74 27.25 -4.03
CA GLY A 474 -12.33 28.46 -4.57
C GLY A 474 -12.11 29.57 -3.56
N LYS A 475 -11.45 30.66 -3.97
CA LYS A 475 -11.45 31.89 -3.18
C LYS A 475 -12.90 32.38 -3.13
N SER A 476 -13.61 32.12 -2.04
CA SER A 476 -14.78 32.89 -1.64
C SER A 476 -14.33 34.26 -1.15
#